data_AF-A0A943B0I5-F1
#
_entry.id   AF-A0A943B0I5-F1
#
_cell.length_a   1.000
_cell.length_b   1.000
_cell.length_c   1.000
_cell.angle_alpha   90.00
_cell.angle_beta   90.00
_cell.angle_gamma   90.00
#
_symmetry.space_group_name_H-M   'P 1'
#
loop_
_entity.id
_entity.type
_entity.pdbx_description
1 polymer ?
#
loop_
_entity_poly.entity_id
_entity_poly.type
_entity_poly.pdbx_seq_one_letter_code
_entity_poly.pdbx_strand_id
1 'polypeptide(L)'
;MKNKIIILLTLLLFVSCSNLKSNEKNAEKKYEILLNNWELDKLNSLLESESNPVEMEITEKYKILLQEKIKEKSNLEKMIEKLKFDLKSNNFTNLEMYFNDSFANRKIISEIKKIDFSEFEIMISKPKLYKNTASNTAAVIFRDQVEYFQFYYKLSNKKWSIIEIKDGR
;
A
#
# COMPACT_ATOMS: atom_id res chain seq x y z
N MET A 1 9.39 57.22 23.14
CA MET A 1 9.85 56.40 21.98
C MET A 1 10.16 54.95 22.34
N LYS A 2 10.73 54.62 23.52
CA LYS A 2 11.01 53.23 23.95
C LYS A 2 9.81 52.26 23.88
N ASN A 3 8.61 52.70 24.29
CA ASN A 3 7.44 51.82 24.32
C ASN A 3 6.93 51.40 22.92
N LYS A 4 7.19 52.19 21.87
CA LYS A 4 6.78 51.85 20.49
C LYS A 4 7.69 50.76 19.88
N ILE A 5 8.97 50.72 20.27
CA ILE A 5 9.92 49.70 19.81
C ILE A 5 9.60 48.33 20.41
N ILE A 6 9.20 48.30 21.69
CA ILE A 6 8.82 47.06 22.39
C ILE A 6 7.57 46.42 21.75
N ILE A 7 6.58 47.24 21.36
CA ILE A 7 5.36 46.77 20.67
C ILE A 7 5.67 46.22 19.27
N LEU A 8 6.61 46.83 18.54
CA LEU A 8 7.03 46.35 17.22
C LEU A 8 7.77 45.00 17.31
N LEU A 9 8.60 44.82 18.33
CA LEU A 9 9.35 43.58 18.58
C LEU A 9 8.44 42.42 19.00
N THR A 10 7.41 42.67 19.81
CA THR A 10 6.43 41.63 20.17
C THR A 10 5.54 41.25 18.98
N LEU A 11 5.15 42.20 18.12
CA LEU A 11 4.40 41.89 16.89
C LEU A 11 5.21 41.02 15.91
N LEU A 12 6.52 41.25 15.77
CA LEU A 12 7.39 40.41 14.92
C LEU A 12 7.50 38.96 15.40
N LEU A 13 7.36 38.68 16.71
CA LEU A 13 7.37 37.32 17.25
C LEU A 13 6.08 36.54 16.93
N PHE A 14 4.94 37.22 16.72
CA PHE A 14 3.67 36.57 16.38
C PHE A 14 3.52 36.21 14.89
N VAL A 15 4.19 36.92 13.98
CA VAL A 15 4.11 36.65 12.53
C VAL A 15 4.97 35.44 12.12
N SER A 16 5.98 35.09 12.90
CA SER A 16 6.89 33.97 12.61
C SER A 16 6.23 32.59 12.79
N CYS A 17 5.33 32.44 13.76
CA CYS A 17 4.69 31.15 14.07
C CYS A 17 3.57 30.74 13.09
N SER A 18 2.91 31.70 12.43
CA SER A 18 1.81 31.40 11.51
C SER A 18 2.30 30.76 10.19
N ASN A 19 3.44 31.23 9.67
CA ASN A 19 4.04 30.68 8.46
C ASN A 19 4.63 29.28 8.67
N LEU A 20 5.18 28.99 9.86
CA LEU A 20 5.69 27.66 10.23
C LEU A 20 4.62 26.57 10.07
N LYS A 21 3.45 26.76 10.70
CA LYS A 21 2.34 25.80 10.65
C LYS A 21 1.76 25.61 9.26
N SER A 22 1.81 26.64 8.41
CA SER A 22 1.34 26.56 7.03
C SER A 22 2.28 25.70 6.16
N ASN A 23 3.59 25.83 6.36
CA ASN A 23 4.59 25.06 5.60
C ASN A 23 4.56 23.57 5.99
N GLU A 24 4.53 23.28 7.29
CA GLU A 24 4.36 21.92 7.83
C GLU A 24 3.14 21.19 7.24
N LYS A 25 1.98 21.88 7.20
CA LYS A 25 0.74 21.32 6.64
C LYS A 25 0.84 21.02 5.15
N ASN A 26 1.60 21.82 4.40
CA ASN A 26 1.81 21.60 2.97
C ASN A 26 2.76 20.41 2.72
N ALA A 27 3.83 20.28 3.50
CA ALA A 27 4.77 19.16 3.44
C ALA A 27 4.08 17.84 3.80
N GLU A 28 3.35 17.80 4.92
CA GLU A 28 2.61 16.61 5.34
C GLU A 28 1.63 16.14 4.26
N LYS A 29 0.86 17.05 3.66
CA LYS A 29 -0.06 16.71 2.58
C LYS A 29 0.65 16.11 1.36
N LYS A 30 1.83 16.64 1.01
CA LYS A 30 2.63 16.12 -0.11
C LYS A 30 3.12 14.70 0.18
N TYR A 31 3.64 14.46 1.38
CA TYR A 31 4.07 13.12 1.80
C TYR A 31 2.92 12.13 1.85
N GLU A 32 1.76 12.55 2.37
CA GLU A 32 0.55 11.73 2.42
C GLU A 32 0.10 11.28 1.03
N ILE A 33 0.11 12.19 0.05
CA ILE A 33 -0.26 11.87 -1.34
C ILE A 33 0.67 10.80 -1.93
N LEU A 34 1.99 10.98 -1.78
CA LEU A 34 2.97 10.03 -2.30
C LEU A 34 2.87 8.67 -1.61
N LEU A 35 2.68 8.66 -0.29
CA LEU A 35 2.50 7.43 0.50
C LEU A 35 1.23 6.69 0.07
N ASN A 36 0.12 7.40 -0.10
CA ASN A 36 -1.16 6.84 -0.55
C ASN A 36 -1.10 6.31 -1.99
N ASN A 37 -0.33 6.94 -2.86
CA ASN A 37 -0.13 6.49 -4.23
C ASN A 37 0.98 5.43 -4.38
N TRP A 38 1.61 5.01 -3.27
CA TRP A 38 2.73 4.07 -3.27
C TRP A 38 3.91 4.53 -4.14
N GLU A 39 4.09 5.84 -4.26
CA GLU A 39 5.25 6.48 -4.93
C GLU A 39 6.45 6.53 -3.97
N LEU A 40 6.82 5.37 -3.44
CA LEU A 40 7.74 5.22 -2.31
C LEU A 40 9.15 5.73 -2.62
N ASP A 41 9.65 5.51 -3.84
CA ASP A 41 10.98 5.99 -4.23
C ASP A 41 11.03 7.52 -4.26
N LYS A 42 9.98 8.16 -4.79
CA LYS A 42 9.87 9.62 -4.81
C LYS A 42 9.73 10.18 -3.40
N LEU A 43 8.96 9.51 -2.54
CA LEU A 43 8.85 9.88 -1.14
C LEU A 43 10.21 9.77 -0.44
N ASN A 44 10.95 8.68 -0.66
CA ASN A 44 12.28 8.50 -0.09
C ASN A 44 13.24 9.62 -0.51
N SER A 45 13.34 9.91 -1.81
CA SER A 45 14.21 10.99 -2.30
C SER A 45 13.85 12.35 -1.71
N LEU A 46 12.54 12.64 -1.52
CA LEU A 46 12.11 13.88 -0.88
C LEU A 46 12.51 13.94 0.59
N LEU A 47 12.26 12.88 1.35
CA LEU A 47 12.60 12.79 2.77
C LEU A 47 14.12 12.82 3.04
N GLU A 48 14.93 12.35 2.08
CA GLU A 48 16.40 12.44 2.14
C GLU A 48 16.92 13.84 1.81
N SER A 49 16.24 14.56 0.89
CA SER A 49 16.63 15.92 0.50
C SER A 49 16.17 17.01 1.47
N GLU A 50 15.25 16.68 2.38
CA GLU A 50 14.66 17.66 3.30
C GLU A 50 15.62 18.00 4.45
N SER A 51 16.06 19.26 4.48
CA SER A 51 16.99 19.78 5.49
C SER A 51 16.37 20.86 6.37
N ASN A 52 15.09 21.19 6.17
CA ASN A 52 14.41 22.23 6.92
C ASN A 52 14.19 21.79 8.39
N PRO A 53 14.79 22.47 9.39
CA PRO A 53 14.65 22.11 10.79
C PRO A 53 13.21 22.17 11.31
N VAL A 54 12.37 23.00 10.67
CA VAL A 54 10.95 23.15 11.01
C VAL A 54 10.15 21.88 10.70
N GLU A 55 10.52 21.16 9.66
CA GLU A 55 9.73 20.01 9.17
C GLU A 55 10.29 18.66 9.67
N MET A 56 11.24 18.70 10.62
CA MET A 56 11.99 17.54 11.07
C MET A 56 11.11 16.47 11.72
N GLU A 57 10.12 16.88 12.54
CA GLU A 57 9.18 15.95 13.18
C GLU A 57 8.30 15.21 12.15
N ILE A 58 7.76 15.95 11.16
CA ILE A 58 6.93 15.38 10.10
C ILE A 58 7.78 14.46 9.22
N THR A 59 8.98 14.89 8.85
CA THR A 59 9.91 14.09 8.05
C THR A 59 10.22 12.76 8.73
N GLU A 60 10.51 12.76 10.03
CA GLU A 60 10.82 11.54 10.77
C GLU A 60 9.61 10.60 10.89
N LYS A 61 8.42 11.15 11.15
CA LYS A 61 7.15 10.40 11.08
C LYS A 61 7.00 9.69 9.73
N TYR A 62 7.23 10.38 8.63
CA TYR A 62 7.05 9.81 7.29
C TYR A 62 8.17 8.85 6.88
N LYS A 63 9.39 8.95 7.42
CA LYS A 63 10.42 7.91 7.25
C LYS A 63 9.99 6.58 7.87
N ILE A 64 9.40 6.61 9.06
CA ILE A 64 8.86 5.40 9.72
C ILE A 64 7.75 4.80 8.84
N LEU A 65 6.77 5.61 8.44
CA LEU A 65 5.65 5.17 7.60
C LEU A 65 6.10 4.62 6.24
N LEU A 66 7.14 5.22 5.64
CA LEU A 66 7.76 4.74 4.41
C LEU A 66 8.31 3.32 4.59
N GLN A 67 9.08 3.07 5.65
CA GLN A 67 9.63 1.73 5.92
C GLN A 67 8.52 0.70 6.16
N GLU A 68 7.45 1.10 6.87
CA GLU A 68 6.27 0.25 7.02
C GLU A 68 5.63 -0.08 5.67
N LYS A 69 5.42 0.91 4.80
CA LYS A 69 4.86 0.70 3.46
C LYS A 69 5.74 -0.16 2.57
N ILE A 70 7.06 0.00 2.60
CA ILE A 70 8.00 -0.86 1.86
C ILE A 70 7.82 -2.32 2.28
N LYS A 71 7.74 -2.57 3.59
CA LYS A 71 7.49 -3.91 4.14
C LYS A 71 6.12 -4.44 3.71
N GLU A 72 5.08 -3.62 3.78
CA GLU A 72 3.72 -3.99 3.36
C GLU A 72 3.66 -4.36 1.87
N LYS A 73 4.38 -3.64 0.99
CA LYS A 73 4.48 -3.97 -0.44
C LYS A 73 5.11 -5.35 -0.65
N SER A 74 6.29 -5.57 -0.04
CA SER A 74 6.98 -6.85 -0.09
C SER A 74 6.11 -8.00 0.45
N ASN A 75 5.33 -7.75 1.51
CA ASN A 75 4.43 -8.76 2.06
C ASN A 75 3.31 -9.13 1.08
N LEU A 76 2.74 -8.17 0.35
CA LEU A 76 1.75 -8.46 -0.69
C LEU A 76 2.35 -9.31 -1.81
N GLU A 77 3.52 -8.93 -2.32
CA GLU A 77 4.21 -9.65 -3.39
C GLU A 77 4.54 -11.09 -2.98
N LYS A 78 5.06 -11.29 -1.77
CA LYS A 78 5.30 -12.64 -1.21
C LYS A 78 4.02 -13.44 -1.04
N MET A 79 2.92 -12.81 -0.62
CA MET A 79 1.63 -13.47 -0.49
C MET A 79 1.10 -13.96 -1.85
N ILE A 80 1.22 -13.12 -2.89
CA ILE A 80 0.81 -13.46 -4.26
C ILE A 80 1.63 -14.63 -4.79
N GLU A 81 2.96 -14.58 -4.67
CA GLU A 81 3.85 -15.66 -5.12
C GLU A 81 3.60 -16.96 -4.34
N LYS A 82 3.38 -16.88 -3.02
CA LYS A 82 3.08 -18.06 -2.22
C LYS A 82 1.74 -18.67 -2.59
N LEU A 83 0.70 -17.87 -2.83
CA LEU A 83 -0.58 -18.35 -3.33
C LEU A 83 -0.42 -19.06 -4.67
N LYS A 84 0.31 -18.46 -5.62
CA LYS A 84 0.61 -19.08 -6.91
C LYS A 84 1.30 -20.43 -6.75
N PHE A 85 2.31 -20.51 -5.88
CA PHE A 85 3.00 -21.75 -5.56
C PHE A 85 2.07 -22.80 -4.95
N ASP A 86 1.23 -22.41 -4.00
CA ASP A 86 0.28 -23.30 -3.32
C ASP A 86 -0.77 -23.86 -4.28
N LEU A 87 -1.27 -23.03 -5.20
CA LEU A 87 -2.13 -23.47 -6.30
C LEU A 87 -1.40 -24.51 -7.15
N LYS A 88 -0.24 -24.17 -7.74
CA LYS A 88 0.51 -25.07 -8.64
C LYS A 88 0.96 -26.39 -8.00
N SER A 89 1.15 -26.42 -6.69
CA SER A 89 1.54 -27.62 -5.94
C SER A 89 0.34 -28.41 -5.38
N ASN A 90 -0.90 -27.98 -5.67
CA ASN A 90 -2.13 -28.51 -5.09
C ASN A 90 -2.11 -28.57 -3.56
N ASN A 91 -1.41 -27.63 -2.91
CA ASN A 91 -1.32 -27.55 -1.46
C ASN A 91 -2.29 -26.50 -0.91
N PHE A 92 -3.49 -26.94 -0.54
CA PHE A 92 -4.55 -26.05 -0.07
C PHE A 92 -4.70 -25.96 1.46
N THR A 93 -3.74 -26.48 2.22
CA THR A 93 -3.81 -26.55 3.69
C THR A 93 -4.06 -25.19 4.34
N ASN A 94 -3.48 -24.12 3.77
CA ASN A 94 -3.53 -22.77 4.31
C ASN A 94 -4.18 -21.75 3.36
N LEU A 95 -4.95 -22.23 2.37
CA LEU A 95 -5.54 -21.36 1.34
C LEU A 95 -6.43 -20.27 1.97
N GLU A 96 -7.18 -20.62 3.02
CA GLU A 96 -8.04 -19.73 3.79
C GLU A 96 -7.28 -18.52 4.37
N MET A 97 -6.00 -18.67 4.70
CA MET A 97 -5.22 -17.60 5.35
C MET A 97 -4.99 -16.37 4.47
N TYR A 98 -5.14 -16.53 3.15
CA TYR A 98 -4.98 -15.47 2.16
C TYR A 98 -6.24 -14.62 1.96
N PHE A 99 -7.41 -15.10 2.39
CA PHE A 99 -8.69 -14.44 2.17
C PHE A 99 -9.20 -13.78 3.44
N ASN A 100 -9.99 -12.71 3.31
CA ASN A 100 -10.80 -12.27 4.44
C ASN A 100 -11.97 -13.24 4.65
N ASP A 101 -12.43 -13.36 5.89
CA ASP A 101 -13.55 -14.25 6.20
C ASP A 101 -14.86 -13.66 5.68
N SER A 102 -15.36 -14.20 4.58
CA SER A 102 -16.65 -13.84 3.98
C SER A 102 -17.30 -15.06 3.33
N PHE A 103 -18.63 -15.07 3.24
CA PHE A 103 -19.36 -16.16 2.60
C PHE A 103 -18.95 -16.35 1.13
N ALA A 104 -18.77 -15.25 0.39
CA ALA A 104 -18.31 -15.27 -0.99
C ALA A 104 -16.93 -15.94 -1.13
N ASN A 105 -15.98 -15.60 -0.27
CA ASN A 105 -14.64 -16.19 -0.30
C ASN A 105 -14.64 -17.66 0.09
N ARG A 106 -15.45 -18.07 1.09
CA ARG A 106 -15.58 -19.49 1.44
C ARG A 106 -16.08 -20.31 0.24
N LYS A 107 -17.04 -19.78 -0.53
CA LYS A 107 -17.49 -20.41 -1.77
C LYS A 107 -16.36 -20.49 -2.80
N ILE A 108 -15.66 -19.40 -3.06
CA ILE A 108 -14.54 -19.37 -4.01
C ILE A 108 -13.44 -20.38 -3.61
N ILE A 109 -13.03 -20.39 -2.34
CA ILE A 109 -12.06 -21.35 -1.81
C ILE A 109 -12.51 -22.79 -2.05
N SER A 110 -13.80 -23.07 -1.83
CA SER A 110 -14.35 -24.41 -2.07
C SER A 110 -14.32 -24.81 -3.54
N GLU A 111 -14.47 -23.86 -4.48
CA GLU A 111 -14.34 -24.14 -5.92
C GLU A 111 -12.87 -24.33 -6.32
N ILE A 112 -11.96 -23.50 -5.80
CA ILE A 112 -10.51 -23.63 -6.04
C ILE A 112 -10.03 -25.03 -5.60
N LYS A 113 -10.44 -25.51 -4.42
CA LYS A 113 -10.04 -26.82 -3.89
C LYS A 113 -10.50 -28.02 -4.73
N LYS A 114 -11.43 -27.83 -5.67
CA LYS A 114 -11.89 -28.90 -6.58
C LYS A 114 -11.07 -29.00 -7.86
N ILE A 115 -10.20 -28.04 -8.13
CA ILE A 115 -9.41 -27.94 -9.36
C ILE A 115 -7.99 -28.44 -9.07
N ASP A 116 -7.48 -29.29 -9.96
CA ASP A 116 -6.07 -29.66 -10.00
C ASP A 116 -5.31 -28.63 -10.85
N PHE A 117 -4.48 -27.80 -10.21
CA PHE A 117 -3.73 -26.73 -10.87
C PHE A 117 -2.32 -27.16 -11.33
N SER A 118 -1.93 -28.43 -11.18
CA SER A 118 -0.56 -28.89 -11.47
C SER A 118 -0.17 -28.72 -12.94
N GLU A 119 -1.13 -28.90 -13.84
CA GLU A 119 -0.99 -28.75 -15.30
C GLU A 119 -1.26 -27.33 -15.81
N PHE A 120 -1.62 -26.39 -14.92
CA PHE A 120 -1.92 -25.02 -15.29
C PHE A 120 -0.68 -24.13 -15.25
N GLU A 121 -0.56 -23.25 -16.24
CA GLU A 121 0.34 -22.11 -16.15
C GLU A 121 -0.41 -20.91 -15.56
N ILE A 122 0.21 -20.25 -14.57
CA ILE A 122 -0.37 -19.10 -13.88
C ILE A 122 0.59 -17.92 -14.02
N MET A 123 0.18 -16.92 -14.80
CA MET A 123 0.90 -15.65 -14.94
C MET A 123 0.20 -14.57 -14.14
N ILE A 124 0.95 -13.75 -13.41
CA ILE A 124 0.39 -12.73 -12.53
C ILE A 124 1.01 -11.37 -12.85
N SER A 125 0.18 -10.36 -13.05
CA SER A 125 0.64 -8.99 -13.25
C SER A 125 1.17 -8.40 -11.94
N LYS A 126 2.04 -7.40 -12.04
CA LYS A 126 2.43 -6.59 -10.86
C LYS A 126 1.17 -5.99 -10.21
N PRO A 127 1.09 -5.93 -8.87
CA PRO A 127 -0.04 -5.34 -8.18
C PRO A 127 -0.05 -3.82 -8.36
N LYS A 128 -1.22 -3.27 -8.69
CA LYS A 128 -1.53 -1.84 -8.64
C LYS A 128 -2.00 -1.52 -7.23
N LEU A 129 -1.29 -0.63 -6.53
CA LEU A 129 -1.56 -0.27 -5.14
C LEU A 129 -2.13 1.14 -5.03
N TYR A 130 -3.07 1.33 -4.10
CA TYR A 130 -3.57 2.65 -3.72
C TYR A 130 -4.10 2.60 -2.28
N LYS A 131 -3.63 3.51 -1.42
CA LYS A 131 -3.93 3.54 0.02
C LYS A 131 -3.72 2.16 0.65
N ASN A 132 -4.81 1.54 1.11
CA ASN A 132 -4.83 0.22 1.75
C ASN A 132 -5.51 -0.82 0.86
N THR A 133 -5.55 -0.60 -0.44
CA THR A 133 -6.05 -1.56 -1.42
C THR A 133 -5.00 -1.86 -2.48
N ALA A 134 -5.13 -3.03 -3.09
CA ALA A 134 -4.35 -3.39 -4.26
C ALA A 134 -5.20 -4.24 -5.20
N SER A 135 -4.75 -4.37 -6.45
CA SER A 135 -5.30 -5.34 -7.39
C SER A 135 -4.25 -5.83 -8.37
N ASN A 136 -4.41 -7.07 -8.85
CA ASN A 136 -3.66 -7.57 -10.01
C ASN A 136 -4.56 -8.48 -10.84
N THR A 137 -4.10 -8.74 -12.06
CA THR A 137 -4.69 -9.73 -12.95
C THR A 137 -3.87 -11.00 -12.88
N ALA A 138 -4.53 -12.16 -12.86
CA ALA A 138 -3.91 -13.44 -13.12
C ALA A 138 -4.47 -14.01 -14.42
N ALA A 139 -3.60 -14.54 -15.28
CA ALA A 139 -3.98 -15.37 -16.41
C ALA A 139 -3.73 -16.83 -16.01
N VAL A 140 -4.76 -17.65 -16.12
CA VAL A 140 -4.73 -19.09 -15.87
C VAL A 140 -4.86 -19.78 -17.21
N ILE A 141 -3.81 -20.50 -17.60
CA ILE A 141 -3.64 -21.07 -18.93
C ILE A 141 -3.67 -22.59 -18.81
N PHE A 142 -4.54 -23.22 -19.59
CA PHE A 142 -4.60 -24.67 -19.73
C PHE A 142 -4.75 -25.02 -21.20
N ARG A 143 -3.74 -25.68 -21.75
CA ARG A 143 -3.64 -26.00 -23.19
C ARG A 143 -3.77 -24.71 -24.03
N ASP A 144 -4.82 -24.61 -24.83
CA ASP A 144 -5.14 -23.49 -25.72
C ASP A 144 -6.13 -22.48 -25.10
N GLN A 145 -6.55 -22.70 -23.85
CA GLN A 145 -7.52 -21.85 -23.15
C GLN A 145 -6.83 -20.93 -22.15
N VAL A 146 -7.27 -19.67 -22.12
CA VAL A 146 -6.81 -18.67 -21.17
C VAL A 146 -8.01 -18.03 -20.50
N GLU A 147 -8.02 -18.10 -19.17
CA GLU A 147 -9.00 -17.41 -18.32
C GLU A 147 -8.29 -16.33 -17.50
N TYR A 148 -8.92 -15.15 -17.44
CA TYR A 148 -8.38 -14.01 -16.71
C TYR A 148 -9.18 -13.79 -15.44
N PHE A 149 -8.47 -13.54 -14.34
CA PHE A 149 -9.08 -13.24 -13.05
C PHE A 149 -8.49 -11.96 -12.49
N GLN A 150 -9.35 -11.06 -12.03
CA GLN A 150 -8.93 -9.87 -11.30
C GLN A 150 -9.05 -10.11 -9.80
N PHE A 151 -7.92 -10.02 -9.11
CA PHE A 151 -7.83 -10.14 -7.66
C PHE A 151 -7.84 -8.75 -7.03
N TYR A 152 -8.62 -8.59 -5.98
CA TYR A 152 -8.66 -7.39 -5.16
C TYR A 152 -8.23 -7.71 -3.74
N TYR A 153 -7.41 -6.82 -3.19
CA TYR A 153 -6.79 -6.99 -1.89
C TYR A 153 -7.09 -5.79 -0.99
N LYS A 154 -7.15 -6.06 0.31
CA LYS A 154 -7.22 -5.04 1.36
C LYS A 154 -6.15 -5.26 2.40
N LEU A 155 -5.48 -4.19 2.78
CA LEU A 155 -4.57 -4.14 3.90
C LEU A 155 -5.35 -3.73 5.15
N SER A 156 -5.34 -4.59 6.16
CA SER A 156 -5.95 -4.32 7.46
C SER A 156 -5.03 -4.88 8.54
N ASN A 157 -4.78 -4.11 9.60
CA ASN A 157 -3.91 -4.52 10.71
C ASN A 157 -2.54 -5.05 10.22
N LYS A 158 -1.91 -4.34 9.27
CA LYS A 158 -0.62 -4.69 8.64
C LYS A 158 -0.61 -6.05 7.91
N LYS A 159 -1.77 -6.66 7.64
CA LYS A 159 -1.94 -7.90 6.89
C LYS A 159 -2.76 -7.69 5.62
N TRP A 160 -2.28 -8.20 4.50
CA TRP A 160 -3.03 -8.25 3.25
C TRP A 160 -3.97 -9.44 3.22
N SER A 161 -5.13 -9.26 2.60
CA SER A 161 -6.08 -10.34 2.34
C SER A 161 -6.81 -10.10 1.04
N ILE A 162 -7.08 -11.18 0.30
CA ILE A 162 -7.96 -11.19 -0.86
C ILE A 162 -9.37 -10.93 -0.36
N ILE A 163 -10.00 -9.88 -0.92
CA ILE A 163 -11.37 -9.50 -0.59
C ILE A 163 -12.37 -9.90 -1.66
N GLU A 164 -11.89 -10.08 -2.90
CA GLU A 164 -12.73 -10.38 -4.04
C GLU A 164 -11.87 -10.94 -5.18
N ILE A 165 -12.44 -11.88 -5.93
CA ILE A 165 -11.92 -12.35 -7.21
C ILE A 165 -13.05 -12.19 -8.22
N LYS A 166 -12.77 -11.50 -9.32
CA LYS A 166 -13.71 -11.34 -10.45
C LYS A 166 -13.16 -12.02 -11.69
N ASP A 167 -14.07 -12.43 -12.56
CA ASP A 167 -13.71 -12.65 -13.96
C ASP A 167 -13.12 -11.35 -14.53
N GLY A 168 -12.02 -11.50 -15.28
CA GLY A 168 -11.32 -10.39 -15.94
C GLY A 168 -11.90 -10.01 -17.31
N ARG A 169 -12.96 -10.70 -17.76
CA ARG A 169 -13.74 -10.37 -18.97
C ARG A 169 -14.82 -9.32 -18.71
#